data_AF-A0A7X5TLA4-F1
#
_entry.id   AF-A0A7X5TLA4-F1
#
_cell.length_a   1.000
_cell.length_b   1.000
_cell.length_c   1.000
_cell.angle_alpha   90.00
_cell.angle_beta   90.00
_cell.angle_gamma   90.00
#
_symmetry.space_group_name_H-M   'P 1'
#
loop_
_entity.id
_entity.type
_entity.pdbx_description
1 polymer ?
#
loop_
_entity_poly.entity_id
_entity_poly.type
_entity_poly.pdbx_seq_one_letter_code
_entity_poly.pdbx_strand_id
1 'polypeptide(L)'
;MIFSAWYLKFVFFVALAFSIIGGSMASSLHLPHAGELKGVWQLSDKHQQCDVSLTDQPLPEGSIWSLNGDSACLTDMFGEVPAGWRPTPDGITITDEQGSGLAFFAQESDGWFARFAGGRELMMKPNKKSG
;
A
#
# COMPACT_ATOMS: atom_id res chain seq x y z
N MET A 1 28.63 40.15 -45.88
CA MET A 1 29.00 39.50 -44.59
C MET A 1 27.87 39.61 -43.54
N ILE A 2 26.60 39.43 -43.92
CA ILE A 2 25.44 39.66 -43.02
C ILE A 2 24.68 38.36 -42.65
N PHE A 3 24.86 37.28 -43.43
CA PHE A 3 24.14 36.03 -43.23
C PHE A 3 24.69 35.11 -42.12
N SER A 4 25.93 35.33 -41.66
CA SER A 4 26.59 34.42 -40.70
C SER A 4 26.19 34.69 -39.24
N ALA A 5 25.80 35.94 -38.91
CA ALA A 5 25.43 36.33 -37.55
C ALA A 5 24.03 35.84 -37.12
N TRP A 6 23.14 35.55 -38.09
CA TRP A 6 21.79 35.06 -37.78
C TRP A 6 21.77 33.55 -37.48
N TYR A 7 22.63 32.80 -38.16
CA TYR A 7 22.80 31.36 -37.93
C TYR A 7 23.37 31.05 -36.54
N LEU A 8 24.33 31.86 -36.07
CA LEU A 8 24.98 31.63 -34.77
C LEU A 8 24.00 31.77 -33.58
N LYS A 9 23.04 32.71 -33.68
CA LYS A 9 21.97 32.87 -32.68
C LYS A 9 20.96 31.72 -32.72
N PHE A 10 20.66 31.20 -33.91
CA PHE A 10 19.70 30.11 -34.08
C PHE A 10 20.22 28.79 -33.51
N VAL A 11 21.50 28.48 -33.70
CA VAL A 11 22.15 27.27 -33.16
C VAL A 11 22.21 27.29 -31.63
N PHE A 12 22.42 28.46 -31.02
CA PHE A 12 22.45 28.59 -29.55
C PHE A 12 21.07 28.36 -28.90
N PHE A 13 19.99 28.80 -29.55
CA PHE A 13 18.62 28.56 -29.08
C PHE A 13 18.20 27.09 -29.19
N VAL A 14 18.61 26.40 -30.26
CA VAL A 14 18.33 24.96 -30.43
C VAL A 14 19.10 24.12 -29.41
N ALA A 15 20.36 24.44 -29.12
CA ALA A 15 21.16 23.71 -28.13
C ALA A 15 20.58 23.82 -26.70
N LEU A 16 19.98 24.96 -26.34
CA LEU A 16 19.36 25.15 -25.02
C LEU A 16 18.03 24.39 -24.86
N ALA A 17 17.30 24.15 -25.97
CA ALA A 17 16.01 23.47 -25.95
C ALA A 17 16.11 21.95 -25.71
N PHE A 18 17.26 21.33 -25.99
CA PHE A 18 17.46 19.88 -25.78
C PHE A 18 17.86 19.49 -24.35
N SER A 19 18.23 20.45 -23.48
CA SER A 19 18.64 20.15 -22.09
C SER A 19 17.49 19.95 -21.10
N ILE A 20 16.23 20.06 -21.53
CA ILE A 20 15.04 19.98 -20.64
C ILE A 20 14.28 18.66 -20.73
N ILE A 21 14.80 17.66 -21.46
CA ILE A 21 14.23 16.30 -21.44
C ILE A 21 14.79 15.58 -20.21
N GLY A 22 14.41 16.07 -19.02
CA GLY A 22 14.68 15.41 -17.77
C GLY A 22 14.02 14.04 -17.77
N GLY A 23 14.82 12.98 -17.70
CA GLY A 23 14.32 11.61 -17.62
C GLY A 23 13.48 11.44 -16.36
N SER A 24 12.23 11.02 -16.53
CA SER A 24 11.37 10.57 -15.43
C SER A 24 12.03 9.36 -14.78
N MET A 25 12.73 9.56 -13.65
CA MET A 25 13.18 8.43 -12.83
C MET A 25 11.94 7.81 -12.20
N ALA A 26 11.46 6.70 -12.77
CA ALA A 26 10.47 5.85 -12.14
C ALA A 26 11.14 5.18 -10.93
N SER A 27 11.04 5.80 -9.76
CA SER A 27 11.50 5.17 -8.51
C SER A 27 10.51 4.08 -8.16
N SER A 28 10.90 2.80 -8.31
CA SER A 28 10.06 1.67 -7.91
C SER A 28 10.02 1.57 -6.40
N LEU A 29 8.83 1.38 -5.85
CA LEU A 29 8.67 1.15 -4.42
C LEU A 29 9.00 -0.32 -4.10
N HIS A 30 9.67 -0.56 -2.97
CA HIS A 30 10.03 -1.91 -2.54
C HIS A 30 8.78 -2.67 -2.10
N LEU A 31 8.60 -3.91 -2.57
CA LEU A 31 7.55 -4.80 -2.10
C LEU A 31 8.08 -5.61 -0.91
N PRO A 32 7.56 -5.40 0.31
CA PRO A 32 8.01 -6.13 1.49
C PRO A 32 7.61 -7.62 1.44
N HIS A 33 8.43 -8.48 2.03
CA HIS A 33 8.08 -9.89 2.19
C HIS A 33 7.03 -10.07 3.31
N ALA A 34 6.13 -11.06 3.20
CA ALA A 34 5.11 -11.31 4.22
C ALA A 34 5.70 -11.55 5.63
N GLY A 35 6.86 -12.19 5.69
CA GLY A 35 7.61 -12.40 6.94
C GLY A 35 8.05 -11.12 7.67
N GLU A 36 8.09 -9.96 7.00
CA GLU A 36 8.43 -8.66 7.60
C GLU A 36 7.23 -8.01 8.28
N LEU A 37 6.01 -8.30 7.81
CA LEU A 37 4.77 -7.70 8.30
C LEU A 37 3.92 -8.67 9.14
N LYS A 38 4.33 -9.94 9.25
CA LYS A 38 3.65 -10.90 10.12
C LYS A 38 3.69 -10.48 11.59
N GLY A 39 2.67 -10.86 12.34
CA GLY A 39 2.57 -10.56 13.76
C GLY A 39 1.14 -10.26 14.17
N VAL A 40 0.98 -9.82 15.42
CA VAL A 40 -0.32 -9.36 15.92
C VAL A 40 -0.49 -7.88 15.57
N TRP A 41 -1.62 -7.56 15.00
CA TRP A 41 -2.04 -6.22 14.61
C TRP A 41 -3.35 -5.89 15.28
N GLN A 42 -3.57 -4.61 15.47
CA GLN A 42 -4.77 -4.07 16.04
C GLN A 42 -5.50 -3.28 14.96
N LEU A 43 -6.71 -3.71 14.66
CA LEU A 43 -7.69 -3.01 13.84
C LEU A 43 -8.60 -2.18 14.74
N SER A 44 -8.92 -0.98 14.32
CA SER A 44 -9.77 -0.07 15.08
C SER A 44 -10.61 0.80 14.17
N ASP A 45 -11.82 1.09 14.60
CA ASP A 45 -12.68 2.12 14.03
C ASP A 45 -13.16 3.07 15.15
N LYS A 46 -14.21 3.86 14.91
CA LYS A 46 -14.75 4.80 15.91
C LYS A 46 -15.49 4.12 17.07
N HIS A 47 -15.80 2.83 16.97
CA HIS A 47 -16.71 2.10 17.85
C HIS A 47 -16.06 0.88 18.52
N GLN A 48 -15.09 0.25 17.86
CA GLN A 48 -14.56 -1.05 18.25
C GLN A 48 -13.10 -1.24 17.85
N GLN A 49 -12.49 -2.26 18.45
CA GLN A 49 -11.10 -2.63 18.24
C GLN A 49 -10.98 -4.16 18.23
N CYS A 50 -10.33 -4.71 17.20
CA CYS A 50 -10.10 -6.14 17.02
C CYS A 50 -8.61 -6.41 16.92
N ASP A 51 -8.12 -7.47 17.58
CA ASP A 51 -6.78 -7.98 17.33
C ASP A 51 -6.83 -9.03 16.21
N VAL A 52 -5.90 -8.95 15.27
CA VAL A 52 -5.70 -9.92 14.18
C VAL A 52 -4.25 -10.39 14.14
N SER A 53 -4.04 -11.62 13.72
CA SER A 53 -2.72 -12.21 13.50
C SER A 53 -2.49 -12.37 12.00
N LEU A 54 -1.57 -11.57 11.47
CA LEU A 54 -1.05 -11.73 10.11
C LEU A 54 0.03 -12.82 10.16
N THR A 55 -0.19 -13.93 9.48
CA THR A 55 0.77 -15.05 9.44
C THR A 55 1.50 -15.11 8.10
N ASP A 56 2.61 -15.83 8.04
CA ASP A 56 3.32 -16.17 6.79
C ASP A 56 2.94 -17.57 6.27
N GLN A 57 1.82 -18.12 6.72
CA GLN A 57 1.27 -19.37 6.19
C GLN A 57 0.51 -19.08 4.89
N PRO A 58 0.91 -19.66 3.73
CA PRO A 58 0.25 -19.40 2.47
C PRO A 58 -1.15 -20.04 2.42
N LEU A 59 -2.09 -19.33 1.79
CA LEU A 59 -3.38 -19.87 1.37
C LEU A 59 -3.28 -20.51 -0.04
N PRO A 60 -4.28 -21.30 -0.46
CA PRO A 60 -4.22 -22.07 -1.72
C PRO A 60 -3.89 -21.25 -2.99
N GLU A 61 -4.30 -19.97 -3.02
CA GLU A 61 -4.04 -19.02 -4.12
C GLU A 61 -2.57 -18.54 -4.23
N GLY A 62 -1.68 -18.98 -3.34
CA GLY A 62 -0.21 -18.84 -3.46
C GLY A 62 0.35 -17.41 -3.38
N SER A 63 -0.51 -16.39 -3.43
CA SER A 63 -0.19 -14.96 -3.43
C SER A 63 -0.79 -14.20 -2.25
N ILE A 64 -1.45 -14.93 -1.35
CA ILE A 64 -2.07 -14.46 -0.12
C ILE A 64 -1.67 -15.38 1.04
N TRP A 65 -1.59 -14.81 2.24
CA TRP A 65 -1.23 -15.49 3.48
C TRP A 65 -2.39 -15.44 4.48
N SER A 66 -2.43 -16.38 5.41
CA SER A 66 -3.54 -16.51 6.37
C SER A 66 -3.57 -15.34 7.35
N LEU A 67 -4.78 -14.81 7.55
CA LEU A 67 -5.15 -13.87 8.59
C LEU A 67 -6.08 -14.58 9.58
N ASN A 68 -5.81 -14.42 10.88
CA ASN A 68 -6.65 -14.99 11.93
C ASN A 68 -7.11 -13.89 12.91
N GLY A 69 -8.31 -14.02 13.48
CA GLY A 69 -8.82 -13.10 14.50
C GLY A 69 -10.20 -13.52 14.98
N ASP A 70 -10.82 -12.70 15.84
CA ASP A 70 -12.18 -12.94 16.29
C ASP A 70 -13.18 -12.72 15.15
N SER A 71 -13.91 -13.77 14.76
CA SER A 71 -14.78 -13.74 13.59
C SER A 71 -15.94 -12.77 13.73
N ALA A 72 -16.51 -12.59 14.93
CA ALA A 72 -17.59 -11.65 15.16
C ALA A 72 -17.10 -10.21 15.01
N CYS A 73 -15.99 -9.87 15.67
CA CYS A 73 -15.35 -8.56 15.58
C CYS A 73 -14.98 -8.19 14.14
N LEU A 74 -14.40 -9.13 13.39
CA LEU A 74 -14.01 -8.90 12.01
C LEU A 74 -15.20 -8.79 11.06
N THR A 75 -16.25 -9.59 11.27
CA THR A 75 -17.49 -9.46 10.49
C THR A 75 -18.11 -8.07 10.67
N ASP A 76 -18.10 -7.52 11.88
CA ASP A 76 -18.63 -6.18 12.13
C ASP A 76 -17.81 -5.08 11.44
N MET A 77 -16.48 -5.25 11.33
CA MET A 77 -15.61 -4.28 10.65
C MET A 77 -15.70 -4.34 9.12
N PHE A 78 -15.63 -5.55 8.55
CA PHE A 78 -15.51 -5.75 7.10
C PHE A 78 -16.82 -6.14 6.41
N GLY A 79 -17.86 -6.52 7.16
CA GLY A 79 -19.11 -7.10 6.65
C GLY A 79 -19.04 -8.61 6.40
N GLU A 80 -17.85 -9.18 6.45
CA GLU A 80 -17.56 -10.62 6.33
C GLU A 80 -16.29 -10.97 7.09
N VAL A 81 -15.98 -12.26 7.23
CA VAL A 81 -14.77 -12.71 7.92
C VAL A 81 -13.60 -12.72 6.92
N PRO A 82 -12.59 -11.84 7.07
CA PRO A 82 -11.37 -11.91 6.29
C PRO A 82 -10.61 -13.18 6.64
N ALA A 83 -10.05 -13.84 5.62
CA ALA A 83 -9.26 -15.07 5.80
C ALA A 83 -7.81 -14.89 5.35
N GLY A 84 -7.55 -13.91 4.46
CA GLY A 84 -6.26 -13.70 3.85
C GLY A 84 -5.74 -12.27 3.98
N TRP A 85 -4.46 -12.10 3.69
CA TRP A 85 -3.82 -10.81 3.53
C TRP A 85 -2.64 -10.90 2.55
N ARG A 86 -2.21 -9.77 2.00
CA ARG A 86 -0.97 -9.67 1.20
C ARG A 86 -0.29 -8.31 1.36
N PRO A 87 1.05 -8.27 1.43
CA PRO A 87 1.79 -7.03 1.30
C PRO A 87 1.60 -6.43 -0.09
N THR A 88 1.63 -5.11 -0.12
CA THR A 88 1.78 -4.29 -1.33
C THR A 88 2.92 -3.31 -1.08
N PRO A 89 3.50 -2.68 -2.10
CA PRO A 89 4.61 -1.77 -1.86
C PRO A 89 4.21 -0.63 -0.91
N ASP A 90 2.99 -0.12 -1.06
CA ASP A 90 2.47 1.05 -0.36
C ASP A 90 1.49 0.72 0.78
N GLY A 91 1.38 -0.54 1.18
CA GLY A 91 0.41 -0.94 2.20
C GLY A 91 0.18 -2.44 2.35
N ILE A 92 -0.99 -2.79 2.88
CA ILE A 92 -1.43 -4.18 3.07
C ILE A 92 -2.85 -4.32 2.53
N THR A 93 -3.13 -5.36 1.75
CA THR A 93 -4.49 -5.73 1.37
C THR A 93 -4.98 -6.87 2.26
N ILE A 94 -6.14 -6.70 2.88
CA ILE A 94 -6.90 -7.77 3.55
C ILE A 94 -7.85 -8.39 2.53
N THR A 95 -7.96 -9.71 2.51
CA THR A 95 -8.73 -10.47 1.53
C THR A 95 -9.67 -11.49 2.16
N ASP A 96 -10.62 -11.96 1.37
CA ASP A 96 -11.32 -13.22 1.62
C ASP A 96 -10.38 -14.42 1.40
N GLU A 97 -10.92 -15.64 1.49
CA GLU A 97 -10.19 -16.89 1.27
C GLU A 97 -9.81 -17.10 -0.21
N GLN A 98 -10.55 -16.49 -1.14
CA GLN A 98 -10.32 -16.57 -2.59
C GLN A 98 -9.35 -15.48 -3.10
N GLY A 99 -8.90 -14.57 -2.24
CA GLY A 99 -8.00 -13.48 -2.58
C GLY A 99 -8.68 -12.19 -3.06
N SER A 100 -10.01 -12.10 -3.01
CA SER A 100 -10.72 -10.84 -3.29
C SER A 100 -10.40 -9.81 -2.21
N GLY A 101 -10.07 -8.59 -2.61
CA GLY A 101 -9.72 -7.52 -1.68
C GLY A 101 -10.93 -6.99 -0.91
N LEU A 102 -10.90 -7.11 0.41
CA LEU A 102 -11.91 -6.55 1.32
C LEU A 102 -11.56 -5.13 1.75
N ALA A 103 -10.27 -4.88 2.00
CA ALA A 103 -9.77 -3.57 2.38
C ALA A 103 -8.30 -3.39 1.99
N PHE A 104 -7.97 -2.19 1.52
CA PHE A 104 -6.58 -1.77 1.30
C PHE A 104 -6.18 -0.77 2.38
N PHE A 105 -5.18 -1.14 3.17
CA PHE A 105 -4.60 -0.33 4.22
C PHE A 105 -3.33 0.34 3.70
N ALA A 106 -3.46 1.59 3.28
CA ALA A 106 -2.33 2.41 2.82
C ALA A 106 -1.44 2.78 4.01
N GLN A 107 -0.13 2.73 3.84
CA GLN A 107 0.81 3.17 4.86
C GLN A 107 0.88 4.70 4.92
N GLU A 108 0.61 5.27 6.08
CA GLU A 108 0.69 6.71 6.36
C GLU A 108 1.60 6.96 7.59
N SER A 109 1.86 8.23 7.92
CA SER A 109 2.76 8.60 9.03
C SER A 109 2.31 8.04 10.38
N ASP A 110 0.99 7.98 10.58
CA ASP A 110 0.39 7.69 11.88
C ASP A 110 -0.13 6.25 12.01
N GLY A 111 0.04 5.42 10.97
CA GLY A 111 -0.48 4.06 10.92
C GLY A 111 -0.87 3.66 9.50
N TRP A 112 -1.63 2.57 9.40
CA TRP A 112 -2.15 2.10 8.12
C TRP A 112 -3.66 2.31 8.09
N PHE A 113 -4.18 2.88 7.00
CA PHE A 113 -5.58 3.31 6.93
C PHE A 113 -6.30 2.72 5.73
N ALA A 114 -7.48 2.17 5.97
CA ALA A 114 -8.41 1.75 4.93
C ALA A 114 -9.64 2.64 4.95
N ARG A 115 -9.98 3.22 3.80
CA ARG A 115 -11.12 4.14 3.63
C ARG A 115 -12.16 3.49 2.75
N PHE A 116 -13.40 3.41 3.23
CA PHE A 116 -14.52 2.76 2.55
C PHE A 116 -15.45 3.80 1.92
N ALA A 117 -16.23 3.36 0.92
CA ALA A 117 -17.34 4.14 0.39
C ALA A 117 -18.31 4.50 1.55
N GLY A 118 -18.67 5.77 1.67
CA GLY A 118 -19.48 6.28 2.78
C GLY A 118 -18.68 6.89 3.95
N GLY A 119 -17.35 7.01 3.83
CA GLY A 119 -16.53 7.76 4.79
C GLY A 119 -16.20 7.00 6.08
N ARG A 120 -16.47 5.70 6.12
CA ARG A 120 -15.95 4.82 7.18
C ARG A 120 -14.45 4.64 6.97
N GLU A 121 -13.70 4.68 8.06
CA GLU A 121 -12.25 4.48 8.07
C GLU A 121 -11.90 3.42 9.12
N LEU A 122 -11.01 2.50 8.74
CA LEU A 122 -10.37 1.56 9.65
C LEU A 122 -8.88 1.92 9.76
N MET A 123 -8.36 1.88 10.98
CA MET A 123 -6.94 2.06 11.25
C MET A 123 -6.35 0.74 11.73
N MET A 124 -5.21 0.38 11.17
CA MET A 124 -4.43 -0.80 11.52
C MET A 124 -3.05 -0.40 12.06
N LYS A 125 -2.63 -1.00 13.16
CA LYS A 125 -1.30 -0.77 13.78
C LYS A 125 -0.70 -2.07 14.32
N PRO A 126 0.63 -2.24 14.28
CA PRO A 126 1.28 -3.37 14.94
C PRO A 126 0.93 -3.34 16.43
N ASN A 127 0.40 -4.45 16.94
CA ASN A 127 0.15 -4.60 18.36
C ASN A 127 1.47 -4.96 19.03
N LYS A 128 2.23 -3.95 19.45
CA LYS A 128 3.43 -4.12 20.28
C LYS A 128 3.00 -4.61 21.66
N LYS A 129 2.65 -5.88 21.80
CA LYS A 129 2.80 -6.54 23.10
C LYS A 129 4.30 -6.68 23.32
N SER A 130 4.87 -5.69 23.99
CA SER A 130 6.24 -5.71 24.51
C SER A 130 6.44 -7.00 25.31
N GLY A 131 7.19 -7.92 24.71
CA GLY A 131 7.85 -9.04 25.37
C GLY A 131 9.32 -8.69 25.53
#